data_AF-A0AAD0GGS7-F1
#
_entry.id   AF-A0AAD0GGS7-F1
#
_cell.length_a   1.000
_cell.length_b   1.000
_cell.length_c   1.000
_cell.angle_alpha   90.00
_cell.angle_beta   90.00
_cell.angle_gamma   90.00
#
_symmetry.space_group_name_H-M   'P 1'
#
loop_
_entity.id
_entity.type
_entity.pdbx_description
1 polymer ?
#
loop_
_entity_poly.entity_id
_entity_poly.type
_entity_poly.pdbx_seq_one_letter_code
_entity_poly.pdbx_strand_id
1 'polypeptide(L)' 'MPDQFKMERTQHVSFTKEEAEIIDKGREITSRFTKDPVSVNKYVKTNAVERAKDIIESGKK' A
#
# COMPACT_ATOMS: atom_id res chain seq x y z
N MET A 1 31.60 8.04 -6.73
CA MET A 1 30.41 7.23 -6.37
C MET A 1 29.25 8.19 -6.31
N PRO A 2 28.25 8.13 -7.20
CA PRO A 2 27.11 9.03 -7.13
C PRO A 2 26.22 8.51 -5.99
N ASP A 3 26.20 9.22 -4.88
CA ASP A 3 25.15 9.06 -3.87
C ASP A 3 23.85 9.55 -4.51
N GLN A 4 23.24 8.65 -5.27
CA GLN A 4 21.93 8.83 -5.87
C GLN A 4 20.97 9.05 -4.71
N PHE A 5 20.57 10.30 -4.51
CA PHE A 5 19.60 10.74 -3.53
C PHE A 5 18.39 9.79 -3.55
N LYS A 6 18.36 8.81 -2.64
CA LYS A 6 17.18 8.00 -2.39
C LYS A 6 16.21 8.92 -1.68
N MET A 7 15.41 9.63 -2.47
CA MET A 7 14.32 10.43 -1.96
C MET A 7 13.23 9.45 -1.48
N GLU A 8 13.35 8.97 -0.25
CA GLU A 8 12.29 8.24 0.43
C GLU A 8 11.21 9.25 0.84
N ARG A 9 10.36 9.64 -0.12
CA ARG A 9 9.26 10.57 0.14
C ARG A 9 8.26 9.89 1.09
N THR A 10 8.31 10.28 2.36
CA THR A 10 7.27 9.93 3.33
C THR A 10 6.07 10.83 3.10
N GLN A 11 5.01 10.31 2.49
CA GLN A 11 3.77 11.04 2.30
C GLN A 11 2.86 10.81 3.50
N HIS A 12 2.50 11.89 4.18
CA HIS A 12 1.43 11.85 5.16
C HIS A 12 0.09 11.89 4.42
N VAL A 13 -0.70 10.84 4.57
CA VAL A 13 -2.02 10.70 3.94
C VAL A 13 -3.06 10.62 5.06
N SER A 14 -4.07 11.48 4.98
CA SER A 14 -5.24 11.42 5.85
C SER A 14 -6.36 10.69 5.13
N PHE A 15 -6.90 9.65 5.75
CA PHE A 15 -8.06 8.92 5.25
C PHE A 15 -9.34 9.45 5.88
N THR A 16 -10.44 9.39 5.15
CA THR A 16 -11.77 9.51 5.74
C THR A 16 -12.04 8.33 6.69
N LYS A 17 -13.04 8.45 7.57
CA LYS A 17 -13.38 7.38 8.51
C LYS A 17 -13.73 6.06 7.79
N GLU A 18 -14.51 6.15 6.72
CA GLU A 18 -14.92 5.00 5.92
C GLU A 18 -13.73 4.31 5.25
N GLU A 19 -12.82 5.08 4.67
CA GLU A 19 -11.60 4.55 4.06
C GLU A 19 -10.68 3.88 5.09
N ALA A 20 -10.55 4.47 6.28
CA ALA A 20 -9.77 3.89 7.36
C ALA A 20 -10.34 2.54 7.81
N GLU A 21 -11.68 2.42 7.95
CA GLU A 21 -12.33 1.16 8.31
C GLU A 21 -12.13 0.06 7.26
N ILE A 22 -12.18 0.41 5.98
CA ILE A 22 -11.94 -0.53 4.89
C ILE A 22 -10.50 -1.03 4.93
N ILE A 23 -9.54 -0.12 5.12
CA ILE A 23 -8.12 -0.44 5.23
C ILE A 23 -7.87 -1.34 6.44
N ASP A 24 -8.45 -1.03 7.60
CA ASP A 24 -8.24 -1.82 8.81
C ASP A 24 -8.86 -3.22 8.71
N LYS A 25 -10.08 -3.35 8.16
CA LYS A 25 -10.69 -4.67 7.91
C LYS A 25 -9.84 -5.52 6.97
N GLY A 26 -9.39 -4.94 5.85
CA GLY A 26 -8.53 -5.64 4.89
C GLY A 26 -7.19 -6.05 5.49
N ARG A 27 -6.58 -5.16 6.28
CA ARG A 27 -5.35 -5.43 7.03
C ARG A 27 -5.53 -6.54 8.05
N GLU A 28 -6.64 -6.53 8.80
CA GLU A 28 -6.94 -7.56 9.80
C GLU A 28 -7.07 -8.94 9.13
N ILE A 29 -7.81 -9.04 8.02
CA ILE A 29 -7.93 -10.28 7.25
C ILE A 29 -6.54 -10.74 6.80
N THR A 30 -5.74 -9.86 6.22
CA THR A 30 -4.39 -10.20 5.71
C THR A 30 -3.46 -10.65 6.84
N SER A 31 -3.57 -10.02 8.01
CA SER A 31 -2.78 -10.38 9.20
C SER A 31 -3.11 -11.78 9.73
N ARG A 32 -4.33 -12.30 9.50
CA ARG A 32 -4.69 -13.67 9.89
C ARG A 32 -4.02 -14.75 9.03
N PHE A 33 -3.63 -14.40 7.80
CA PHE A 33 -2.98 -15.33 6.86
C PHE A 33 -1.46 -15.14 6.78
N THR A 34 -0.90 -14.22 7.56
CA THR A 34 0.54 -13.94 7.61
C THR A 34 1.08 -14.21 9.01
N LYS A 35 2.34 -14.66 9.10
CA LYS A 35 2.99 -14.92 10.40
C LYS A 35 3.24 -13.64 11.20
N ASP A 36 3.42 -12.52 10.50
CA ASP A 36 3.78 -11.24 11.10
C ASP A 36 2.66 -10.22 10.94
N PRO A 37 2.43 -9.36 11.95
CA PRO A 37 1.43 -8.30 11.86
C PRO A 37 1.76 -7.32 10.72
N VAL A 38 0.80 -7.14 9.82
CA VAL A 38 0.93 -6.19 8.70
C VAL A 38 0.64 -4.78 9.20
N SER A 39 1.58 -3.86 9.00
CA SER A 39 1.37 -2.44 9.27
C SER A 39 0.48 -1.79 8.20
N VAL A 40 -0.27 -0.75 8.60
CA VAL A 40 -1.15 0.01 7.69
C VAL A 40 -0.37 0.51 6.47
N ASN A 41 0.82 1.08 6.68
CA ASN A 41 1.66 1.59 5.59
C ASN A 41 2.06 0.47 4.60
N LYS A 42 2.45 -0.70 5.11
CA LYS A 42 2.82 -1.84 4.28
C LYS A 42 1.64 -2.32 3.41
N TYR A 43 0.46 -2.41 4.01
CA TYR A 43 -0.78 -2.83 3.34
C TYR A 43 -1.21 -1.84 2.25
N VAL A 44 -1.22 -0.53 2.55
CA VAL A 44 -1.59 0.51 1.58
C VAL A 44 -0.60 0.52 0.41
N LYS A 45 0.71 0.37 0.69
CA LYS A 45 1.75 0.34 -0.34
C LYS A 45 1.59 -0.85 -1.29
N THR A 46 1.33 -2.06 -0.77
CA THR A 46 1.14 -3.23 -1.63
C THR A 46 -0.09 -3.10 -2.51
N ASN A 47 -1.22 -2.65 -1.96
CA ASN A 47 -2.45 -2.42 -2.73
C ASN A 47 -2.26 -1.35 -3.81
N ALA A 48 -1.53 -0.27 -3.52
CA ALA A 48 -1.23 0.76 -4.51
C ALA A 48 -0.38 0.23 -5.66
N VAL A 49 0.61 -0.63 -5.37
CA VAL A 49 1.46 -1.25 -6.39
C VAL A 49 0.68 -2.24 -7.25
N GLU A 50 -0.17 -3.08 -6.65
CA GLU A 50 -1.04 -4.01 -7.39
C GLU A 50 -1.99 -3.26 -8.31
N ARG A 51 -2.69 -2.23 -7.79
CA ARG A 51 -3.57 -1.38 -8.60
C ARG A 51 -2.83 -0.70 -9.74
N ALA A 52 -1.60 -0.25 -9.53
CA ALA A 52 -0.78 0.34 -10.58
C ALA A 52 -0.42 -0.69 -11.68
N LYS A 53 -0.10 -1.94 -11.29
CA LYS A 53 0.15 -3.03 -12.26
C LYS A 53 -1.09 -3.33 -13.09
N ASP A 54 -2.27 -3.45 -12.46
CA ASP A 54 -3.53 -3.71 -13.15
C ASP A 54 -3.86 -2.61 -14.16
N ILE A 55 -3.65 -1.34 -13.80
CA ILE A 55 -3.82 -0.21 -14.72
C ILE A 55 -2.87 -0.32 -15.92
N ILE A 56 -1.58 -0.61 -15.67
CA ILE A 56 -0.58 -0.75 -16.73
C ILE A 56 -0.91 -1.92 -17.66
N GLU A 57 -1.35 -3.06 -17.13
CA GLU A 57 -1.75 -4.22 -17.93
C GLU A 57 -3.04 -3.98 -18.70
N SER A 58 -4.03 -3.32 -18.10
CA SER A 58 -5.28 -2.95 -18.76
C SER A 58 -5.10 -1.92 -19.89
N GLY A 59 -4.13 -1.01 -19.75
CA GLY A 59 -3.78 -0.02 -20.77
C GLY A 59 -2.90 -0.55 -21.91
N LYS A 60 -2.44 -1.81 -21.84
CA LYS A 60 -1.73 -2.50 -22.94
C LYS A 60 -2.67 -3.23 -23.91
N LYS A 61 -3.99 -3.15 -23.71
CA LYS A 61 -5.00 -3.66 -24.66
C LYS A 61 -5.37 -2.64 -25.72
#